data_AF-A0A1M6RYC3-F1
#
_entry.id   AF-A0A1M6RYC3-F1
#
_cell.length_a   1.000
_cell.length_b   1.000
_cell.length_c   1.000
_cell.angle_alpha   90.00
_cell.angle_beta   90.00
_cell.angle_gamma   90.00
#
_symmetry.space_group_name_H-M   'P 1'
#
loop_
_entity.id
_entity.type
_entity.pdbx_description
1 polymer ?
#
loop_
_entity_poly.entity_id
_entity_poly.type
_entity_poly.pdbx_seq_one_letter_code
_entity_poly.pdbx_strand_id
1 'polypeptide(L)'
;MIPASQKETNQKEKELYHTVLSFLKKIRKAGKTTDKEWKEYRSSLKGVALSPDMGKAADMWTMDNLDQFMPDNSQLPPLNDMECIARVSPEFLSQLIEALYYGMLNLTQANMISDEIQDADPDCVTSASLEELLVKLWIGNAKTYKKMIVN
;
A
#
# COMPACT_ATOMS: atom_id res chain seq x y z
N MET A 1 -9.91 -24.03 7.85
CA MET A 1 -10.76 -23.74 6.67
C MET A 1 -11.14 -22.26 6.76
N ILE A 2 -10.49 -21.38 5.98
CA ILE A 2 -10.79 -19.94 6.02
C ILE A 2 -12.22 -19.77 5.48
N PRO A 3 -13.16 -19.19 6.24
CA PRO A 3 -14.54 -19.02 5.78
C PRO A 3 -14.56 -18.24 4.47
N ALA A 4 -15.43 -18.63 3.53
CA ALA A 4 -15.50 -18.05 2.19
C ALA A 4 -15.58 -16.50 2.22
N SER A 5 -16.25 -15.94 3.23
CA SER A 5 -16.34 -14.50 3.48
C SER A 5 -14.98 -13.82 3.75
N GLN A 6 -14.05 -14.49 4.44
CA GLN A 6 -12.74 -13.91 4.77
C GLN A 6 -11.78 -13.96 3.57
N LYS A 7 -11.88 -14.99 2.73
CA LYS A 7 -11.15 -15.01 1.45
C LYS A 7 -11.62 -13.90 0.51
N GLU A 8 -12.93 -13.70 0.40
CA GLU A 8 -13.50 -12.62 -0.41
C GLU A 8 -13.09 -11.23 0.13
N THR A 9 -13.08 -11.08 1.46
CA THR A 9 -12.62 -9.85 2.12
C THR A 9 -11.16 -9.56 1.79
N ASN A 10 -10.28 -10.55 1.96
CA ASN A 10 -8.85 -10.40 1.65
C ASN A 10 -8.64 -10.05 0.17
N GLN A 11 -9.38 -10.68 -0.74
CA GLN A 11 -9.29 -10.40 -2.16
C GLN A 11 -9.68 -8.95 -2.49
N LYS A 12 -10.79 -8.45 -1.92
CA LYS A 12 -11.22 -7.06 -2.09
C LYS A 12 -10.24 -6.06 -1.48
N GLU A 13 -9.62 -6.38 -0.35
CA GLU A 13 -8.57 -5.54 0.24
C GLU A 13 -7.32 -5.47 -0.66
N LYS A 14 -6.92 -6.60 -1.26
CA LYS A 14 -5.84 -6.63 -2.28
C LYS A 14 -6.19 -5.78 -3.50
N GLU A 15 -7.38 -5.94 -4.04
CA GLU A 15 -7.85 -5.16 -5.21
C GLU A 15 -7.90 -3.67 -4.91
N LEU A 16 -8.35 -3.29 -3.72
CA LEU A 16 -8.36 -1.90 -3.28
C LEU A 16 -6.94 -1.33 -3.18
N TYR A 17 -6.01 -2.06 -2.54
CA TYR A 17 -4.59 -1.68 -2.47
C TYR A 17 -3.99 -1.45 -3.86
N HIS A 18 -4.16 -2.42 -4.75
CA HIS A 18 -3.62 -2.35 -6.11
C HIS A 18 -4.27 -1.27 -6.97
N THR A 19 -5.56 -0.95 -6.73
CA THR A 19 -6.25 0.17 -7.39
C THR A 19 -5.61 1.51 -7.03
N VAL A 20 -5.32 1.73 -5.74
CA VAL A 20 -4.65 2.95 -5.26
C VAL A 20 -3.24 3.02 -5.80
N LEU A 21 -2.46 1.96 -5.63
CA LEU A 21 -1.07 1.90 -6.09
C LEU A 21 -0.97 2.16 -7.61
N SER A 22 -1.84 1.54 -8.41
CA SER A 22 -1.86 1.73 -9.86
C SER A 22 -2.18 3.17 -10.26
N PHE A 23 -3.09 3.82 -9.53
CA PHE A 23 -3.42 5.22 -9.77
C PHE A 23 -2.25 6.14 -9.42
N LEU A 24 -1.60 5.95 -8.28
CA LEU A 24 -0.40 6.70 -7.87
C LEU A 24 0.75 6.52 -8.88
N LYS A 25 0.98 5.29 -9.35
CA LYS A 25 1.94 4.99 -10.43
C LYS A 25 1.65 5.77 -11.70
N LYS A 26 0.38 5.80 -12.11
CA LYS A 26 -0.08 6.51 -13.31
C LYS A 26 0.16 8.01 -13.19
N ILE A 27 -0.24 8.61 -12.07
CA ILE A 27 -0.08 10.05 -11.83
C ILE A 27 1.40 10.42 -11.79
N ARG A 28 2.22 9.65 -11.09
CA ARG A 28 3.67 9.90 -11.04
C ARG A 28 4.31 9.86 -12.43
N LYS A 29 3.93 8.90 -13.27
CA LYS A 29 4.44 8.84 -14.65
C LYS A 29 3.98 10.02 -15.52
N ALA A 30 2.76 10.52 -15.30
CA ALA A 30 2.18 11.60 -16.08
C ALA A 30 2.54 13.01 -15.56
N GLY A 31 2.99 13.13 -14.30
CA GLY A 31 3.30 14.39 -13.62
C GLY A 31 2.07 15.23 -13.25
N LYS A 32 0.87 14.82 -13.69
CA LYS A 32 -0.41 15.47 -13.40
C LYS A 32 -1.55 14.48 -13.60
N THR A 33 -2.72 14.84 -13.10
CA THR A 33 -3.96 14.08 -13.24
C THR A 33 -5.08 14.97 -13.76
N THR A 34 -6.03 14.38 -14.46
CA THR A 34 -7.21 15.06 -15.00
C THR A 34 -8.46 14.73 -14.19
N ASP A 35 -9.48 15.60 -14.25
CA ASP A 35 -10.78 15.34 -13.61
C ASP A 35 -11.42 14.01 -14.05
N LYS A 36 -11.18 13.62 -15.30
CA LYS A 36 -11.65 12.34 -15.84
C LYS A 36 -11.00 11.17 -15.12
N GLU A 37 -9.69 11.21 -14.92
CA GLU A 37 -8.93 10.15 -14.24
C GLU A 37 -9.31 10.04 -12.77
N TRP A 38 -9.55 11.17 -12.10
CA TRP A 38 -10.10 11.17 -10.74
C TRP A 38 -11.49 10.53 -10.66
N LYS A 39 -12.37 10.82 -11.62
CA LYS A 39 -13.71 10.21 -11.68
C LYS A 39 -13.63 8.70 -11.92
N GLU A 40 -12.77 8.27 -12.84
CA GLU A 40 -12.51 6.86 -13.10
C GLU A 40 -11.98 6.16 -11.85
N TYR A 41 -10.97 6.73 -11.19
CA TYR A 41 -10.39 6.21 -9.96
C TYR A 41 -11.43 6.07 -8.85
N ARG A 42 -12.21 7.11 -8.55
CA ARG A 42 -13.28 7.04 -7.54
C ARG A 42 -14.37 6.04 -7.91
N SER A 43 -14.63 5.84 -9.20
CA SER A 43 -15.54 4.79 -9.66
C SER A 43 -14.98 3.40 -9.38
N SER A 44 -13.69 3.18 -9.65
CA SER A 44 -13.00 1.92 -9.33
C SER A 44 -13.01 1.64 -7.83
N LEU A 45 -12.73 2.64 -6.99
CA LEU A 45 -12.78 2.51 -5.53
C LEU A 45 -14.15 2.02 -5.04
N LYS A 46 -15.24 2.56 -5.59
CA LYS A 46 -16.60 2.12 -5.24
C LYS A 46 -16.89 0.67 -5.61
N GLY A 47 -16.25 0.16 -6.67
CA GLY A 47 -16.40 -1.22 -7.12
C GLY A 47 -15.66 -2.23 -6.25
N VAL A 48 -14.51 -1.84 -5.69
CA VAL A 48 -13.62 -2.77 -4.96
C VAL A 48 -13.66 -2.59 -3.44
N ALA A 49 -14.06 -1.42 -2.94
CA ALA A 49 -14.10 -1.15 -1.51
C ALA A 49 -15.18 -1.99 -0.80
N LEU A 50 -14.80 -2.60 0.33
CA LEU A 50 -15.71 -3.36 1.19
C LEU A 50 -16.84 -2.51 1.80
N SER A 51 -16.63 -1.20 1.90
CA SER A 51 -17.63 -0.25 2.34
C SER A 51 -17.42 1.12 1.70
N PRO A 52 -18.47 1.95 1.57
CA PRO A 52 -18.34 3.33 1.08
C PRO A 52 -17.32 4.14 1.91
N ASP A 53 -17.28 3.86 3.21
CA ASP A 53 -16.38 4.47 4.16
C ASP A 53 -14.91 4.14 3.88
N MET A 54 -14.62 2.89 3.50
CA MET A 54 -13.28 2.46 3.12
C MET A 54 -12.87 3.10 1.78
N GLY A 55 -13.78 3.18 0.83
CA GLY A 55 -13.54 3.89 -0.44
C GLY A 55 -13.21 5.37 -0.22
N LYS A 56 -13.94 6.04 0.68
CA LYS A 56 -13.66 7.44 1.05
C LYS A 56 -12.30 7.59 1.75
N ALA A 57 -11.96 6.67 2.67
CA ALA A 57 -10.68 6.67 3.34
C ALA A 57 -9.50 6.51 2.35
N ALA A 58 -9.64 5.61 1.37
CA ALA A 58 -8.66 5.42 0.31
C ALA A 58 -8.52 6.66 -0.60
N ASP A 59 -9.63 7.30 -0.98
CA ASP A 59 -9.63 8.54 -1.77
C ASP A 59 -8.91 9.67 -1.02
N MET A 60 -9.22 9.88 0.26
CA MET A 60 -8.58 10.90 1.10
C MET A 60 -7.08 10.64 1.28
N TRP A 61 -6.70 9.39 1.59
CA TRP A 61 -5.29 9.00 1.70
C TRP A 61 -4.54 9.31 0.40
N THR A 62 -5.15 9.02 -0.75
CA THR A 62 -4.52 9.20 -2.07
C THR A 62 -4.31 10.67 -2.40
N MET A 63 -5.27 11.54 -2.08
CA MET A 63 -5.11 12.98 -2.25
C MET A 63 -3.96 13.52 -1.39
N ASP A 64 -3.99 13.22 -0.09
CA ASP A 64 -2.97 13.74 0.83
C ASP A 64 -1.59 13.16 0.55
N ASN A 65 -1.51 11.90 0.08
CA ASN A 65 -0.27 11.31 -0.39
C ASN A 65 0.31 12.10 -1.58
N LEU A 66 -0.51 12.44 -2.58
CA LEU A 66 -0.06 13.22 -3.73
C LEU A 66 0.35 14.64 -3.36
N ASP A 67 -0.30 15.25 -2.36
CA ASP A 67 0.03 16.59 -1.88
C ASP A 67 1.32 16.60 -1.04
N GLN A 68 1.55 15.57 -0.21
CA GLN A 68 2.70 15.49 0.70
C GLN A 68 3.96 14.90 0.04
N PHE A 69 3.80 13.95 -0.89
CA PHE A 69 4.93 13.28 -1.55
C PHE A 69 5.25 13.91 -2.90
N MET A 70 6.05 14.98 -2.89
CA MET A 70 6.66 15.49 -4.12
C MET A 70 7.76 14.53 -4.60
N PRO A 71 7.65 13.98 -5.83
CA PRO A 71 8.51 12.91 -6.32
C PRO A 71 9.96 13.34 -6.64
N ASP A 72 10.20 14.61 -6.95
CA ASP A 72 11.53 15.06 -7.39
C ASP A 72 12.53 15.29 -6.24
N ASN A 73 12.07 15.35 -4.99
CA ASN A 73 12.91 15.66 -3.82
C ASN A 73 13.02 14.52 -2.79
N SER A 74 12.30 13.42 -2.97
CA SER A 74 12.34 12.29 -2.04
C SER A 74 13.31 11.24 -2.55
N GLN A 75 14.59 11.37 -2.15
CA GLN A 75 15.44 10.18 -2.06
C GLN A 75 14.67 9.15 -1.23
N LEU A 76 14.53 7.93 -1.77
CA LEU A 76 13.98 6.83 -0.99
C LEU A 76 14.79 6.74 0.30
N PRO A 77 14.15 6.89 1.47
CA PRO A 77 14.88 6.77 2.73
C PRO A 77 15.57 5.39 2.74
N PRO A 78 16.86 5.33 3.13
CA PRO A 78 17.56 4.06 3.15
C PRO A 78 16.85 3.14 4.16
N LEU A 79 16.36 2.01 3.66
CA LEU A 79 16.01 0.89 4.53
C LEU A 79 17.30 0.36 5.12
N ASN A 80 17.35 0.22 6.44
CA ASN A 80 18.58 -0.15 7.14
C ASN A 80 19.15 -1.49 6.66
N ASP A 81 18.29 -2.42 6.19
CA ASP A 81 18.69 -3.81 5.93
C ASP A 81 18.21 -4.33 4.56
N MET A 82 18.30 -3.51 3.51
CA MET A 82 17.93 -3.94 2.14
C MET A 82 18.64 -5.24 1.72
N GLU A 83 19.90 -5.44 2.11
CA GLU A 83 20.66 -6.65 1.75
C GLU A 83 20.11 -7.92 2.40
N CYS A 84 19.62 -7.85 3.64
CA CYS A 84 19.02 -8.99 4.34
C CYS A 84 17.68 -9.37 3.69
N ILE A 85 16.83 -8.39 3.42
CA ILE A 85 15.54 -8.62 2.76
C ILE A 85 15.77 -9.20 1.36
N ALA A 86 16.74 -8.68 0.60
CA ALA A 86 17.10 -9.20 -0.73
C ALA A 86 17.49 -10.69 -0.70
N ARG A 87 18.11 -11.16 0.40
CA ARG A 87 18.50 -12.58 0.54
C ARG A 87 17.31 -13.50 0.82
N VAL A 88 16.30 -13.01 1.54
CA VAL A 88 15.08 -13.77 1.83
C VAL A 88 14.12 -13.73 0.64
N SER A 89 13.84 -12.55 0.09
CA SER A 89 13.01 -12.38 -1.09
C SER A 89 13.31 -11.07 -1.83
N PRO A 90 14.01 -11.11 -2.98
CA PRO A 90 14.22 -9.95 -3.85
C PRO A 90 12.92 -9.34 -4.37
N GLU A 91 11.91 -10.19 -4.63
CA GLU A 91 10.59 -9.77 -5.06
C GLU A 91 9.92 -8.91 -3.99
N PHE A 92 10.02 -9.34 -2.73
CA PHE A 92 9.44 -8.58 -1.65
C PHE A 92 10.14 -7.25 -1.42
N LEU A 93 11.48 -7.23 -1.47
CA LEU A 93 12.21 -5.98 -1.37
C LEU A 93 11.72 -4.98 -2.43
N SER A 94 11.48 -5.45 -3.66
CA SER A 94 10.93 -4.62 -4.74
C SER A 94 9.54 -4.08 -4.41
N GLN A 95 8.65 -4.91 -3.84
CA GLN A 95 7.32 -4.49 -3.40
C GLN A 95 7.36 -3.51 -2.22
N LEU A 96 8.28 -3.71 -1.27
CA LEU A 96 8.45 -2.85 -0.11
C LEU A 96 8.98 -1.47 -0.51
N ILE A 97 9.99 -1.44 -1.39
CA ILE A 97 10.52 -0.20 -1.97
C ILE A 97 9.43 0.51 -2.77
N GLU A 98 8.64 -0.21 -3.56
CA GLU A 98 7.53 0.37 -4.30
C GLU A 98 6.47 0.97 -3.36
N ALA A 99 6.08 0.25 -2.32
CA ALA A 99 5.12 0.72 -1.31
C ALA A 99 5.62 1.99 -0.60
N LEU A 100 6.91 2.07 -0.27
CA LEU A 100 7.53 3.28 0.28
C LEU A 100 7.57 4.42 -0.72
N TYR A 101 7.97 4.14 -1.96
CA TYR A 101 8.11 5.14 -3.00
C TYR A 101 6.79 5.85 -3.30
N TYR A 102 5.69 5.09 -3.29
CA TYR A 102 4.33 5.61 -3.48
C TYR A 102 3.63 5.97 -2.16
N GLY A 103 4.34 5.99 -1.03
CA GLY A 103 3.80 6.36 0.28
C GLY A 103 2.58 5.53 0.71
N MET A 104 2.51 4.28 0.25
CA MET A 104 1.58 3.27 0.77
C MET A 104 1.96 2.87 2.20
N LEU A 105 3.24 3.00 2.54
CA LEU A 105 3.80 2.78 3.87
C LEU A 105 4.75 3.93 4.23
N ASN A 106 4.94 4.15 5.54
CA ASN A 106 6.00 5.03 6.04
C ASN A 106 7.27 4.23 6.38
N LEU A 107 8.38 4.94 6.60
CA LEU A 107 9.68 4.32 6.89
C LEU A 107 9.66 3.45 8.15
N THR A 108 8.97 3.90 9.21
CA THR A 108 8.85 3.13 10.46
C THR A 108 8.20 1.77 10.22
N GLN A 109 7.11 1.74 9.44
CA GLN A 109 6.41 0.51 9.09
C GLN A 109 7.28 -0.41 8.24
N ALA A 110 8.01 0.14 7.28
CA ALA A 110 8.90 -0.66 6.46
C ALA A 110 10.10 -1.24 7.23
N ASN A 111 10.61 -0.52 8.24
CA ASN A 111 11.62 -1.05 9.14
C ASN A 111 11.06 -2.17 10.04
N MET A 112 9.85 -2.02 10.59
CA MET A 112 9.22 -3.09 11.37
C MET A 112 9.03 -4.37 10.54
N ILE A 113 8.60 -4.24 9.29
CA ILE A 113 8.49 -5.36 8.35
C ILE A 113 9.86 -6.00 8.09
N SER A 114 10.89 -5.17 7.91
CA SER A 114 12.28 -5.63 7.72
C SER A 114 12.72 -6.49 8.89
N ASP A 115 12.50 -6.02 10.12
CA ASP A 115 12.85 -6.73 11.35
C ASP A 115 12.09 -8.07 11.45
N GLU A 116 10.77 -8.07 11.20
CA GLU A 116 9.94 -9.28 11.22
C GLU A 116 10.41 -10.34 10.22
N ILE A 117 10.90 -9.94 9.04
CA ILE A 117 11.38 -10.87 8.01
C ILE A 117 12.76 -11.42 8.36
N GLN A 118 13.60 -10.64 9.02
CA GLN A 118 14.91 -11.12 9.49
C GLN A 118 14.76 -12.17 10.58
N ASP A 119 13.78 -11.99 11.47
CA ASP A 119 13.49 -12.93 12.55
C ASP A 119 12.71 -14.17 12.08
N ALA A 120 12.13 -14.12 10.88
CA ALA A 120 11.37 -15.22 10.31
C ALA A 120 12.30 -16.28 9.66
N ASP A 121 11.90 -17.54 9.77
CA ASP A 121 12.52 -18.64 9.02
C ASP A 121 12.31 -18.41 7.51
N PRO A 122 13.38 -18.28 6.70
CA PRO A 122 13.28 -18.06 5.26
C PRO A 122 12.39 -19.09 4.54
N ASP A 123 12.33 -20.33 5.03
CA ASP A 123 11.51 -21.40 4.45
C ASP A 123 10.00 -21.23 4.74
N CYS A 124 9.66 -20.37 5.72
CA CYS A 124 8.28 -20.07 6.10
C CYS A 124 7.73 -18.78 5.46
N VAL A 125 8.58 -17.98 4.82
CA VAL A 125 8.21 -16.67 4.26
C VAL A 125 7.89 -16.81 2.77
N THR A 126 6.62 -16.70 2.40
CA THR A 126 6.19 -16.75 1.00
C THR A 126 5.89 -15.35 0.45
N SER A 127 6.09 -15.11 -0.85
CA SER A 127 5.72 -13.83 -1.49
C SER A 127 4.24 -13.47 -1.28
N ALA A 128 3.35 -14.46 -1.20
CA ALA A 128 1.93 -14.25 -0.94
C ALA A 128 1.63 -13.77 0.50
N SER A 129 2.31 -14.33 1.51
CA SER A 129 2.17 -13.85 2.91
C SER A 129 2.70 -12.44 3.10
N LEU A 130 3.74 -12.08 2.34
CA LEU A 130 4.36 -10.77 2.41
C LEU A 130 3.54 -9.67 1.72
N GLU A 131 2.96 -9.96 0.55
CA GLU A 131 1.99 -9.07 -0.10
C GLU A 131 0.79 -8.81 0.84
N GLU A 132 0.28 -9.85 1.51
CA GLU A 132 -0.81 -9.71 2.47
C GLU A 132 -0.47 -8.82 3.65
N LEU A 133 0.79 -8.81 4.10
CA LEU A 133 1.27 -7.91 5.15
C LEU A 133 1.22 -6.44 4.70
N LEU A 134 1.74 -6.14 3.50
CA LEU A 134 1.70 -4.80 2.92
C LEU A 134 0.26 -4.29 2.79
N VAL A 135 -0.62 -5.15 2.26
CA VAL A 135 -2.05 -4.82 2.09
C VAL A 135 -2.70 -4.52 3.42
N LYS A 136 -2.54 -5.39 4.43
CA LYS A 136 -3.13 -5.18 5.76
C LYS A 136 -2.65 -3.89 6.43
N LEU A 137 -1.36 -3.59 6.34
CA LEU A 137 -0.77 -2.39 6.92
C LEU A 137 -1.33 -1.13 6.24
N TRP A 138 -1.37 -1.11 4.91
CA TRP A 138 -1.95 0.03 4.18
C TRP A 138 -3.45 0.20 4.48
N ILE A 139 -4.22 -0.88 4.51
CA ILE A 139 -5.64 -0.84 4.90
C ILE A 139 -5.79 -0.25 6.31
N GLY A 140 -4.92 -0.63 7.24
CA GLY A 140 -4.85 -0.07 8.59
C GLY A 140 -4.55 1.43 8.60
N ASN A 141 -3.60 1.87 7.77
CA ASN A 141 -3.26 3.29 7.57
C ASN A 141 -4.47 4.08 7.08
N ALA A 142 -5.09 3.65 5.98
CA ALA A 142 -6.27 4.31 5.41
C ALA A 142 -7.42 4.40 6.42
N LYS A 143 -7.72 3.32 7.15
CA LYS A 143 -8.76 3.29 8.20
C LYS A 143 -8.46 4.29 9.33
N THR A 144 -7.21 4.36 9.77
CA THR A 144 -6.77 5.25 10.85
C THR A 144 -6.80 6.72 10.41
N TYR A 145 -6.40 6.98 9.18
CA TYR A 145 -6.37 8.31 8.59
C TYR A 145 -7.74 8.99 8.60
N LYS A 146 -8.78 8.25 8.19
CA LYS A 146 -10.16 8.74 8.25
C LYS A 146 -10.56 9.16 9.68
N LYS A 147 -10.13 8.41 10.71
CA LYS A 147 -10.45 8.75 12.11
C LYS A 147 -9.76 10.04 12.56
N MET A 148 -8.59 10.35 12.02
CA MET A 148 -7.84 11.56 12.37
C MET A 148 -8.39 12.82 11.69
N ILE A 149 -8.86 12.72 10.44
CA ILE A 149 -9.38 13.89 9.69
C ILE A 149 -10.84 14.22 10.02
N VAL A 150 -11.63 13.23 10.44
CA VAL A 150 -13.07 13.42 10.73
C VAL A 150 -13.32 13.89 12.19
N ASN A 151 -12.31 13.82 13.07
CA ASN A 151 -12.33 14.42 14.41
C ASN A 151 -11.94 15.91 14.35
#